data_AF-A0AAV9Z2N1-F1
#
_entry.id   AF-A0AAV9Z2N1-F1
#
_cell.length_a   1.000
_cell.length_b   1.000
_cell.length_c   1.000
_cell.angle_alpha   90.00
_cell.angle_beta   90.00
_cell.angle_gamma   90.00
#
_symmetry.space_group_name_H-M   'P 1'
#
loop_
_entity.id
_entity.type
_entity.pdbx_description
1 polymer ?
#
loop_
_entity_poly.entity_id
_entity_poly.type
_entity_poly.pdbx_seq_one_letter_code
_entity_poly.pdbx_strand_id
1 'polypeptide(L)'
;MTSRGLSKASAGGRAQLAERPNSAEKRGRPSKASVAEDKEEAEQPAVVRKRGRPSKASVAEDTEEAEQPAVVRKRGRPSKASVAEDTEEAEQPAVVRKRGRPSKASVAEDTEEAEQPAVVRKRGRPSKASVAEDTEEAEQPAVVRKRGRPSKASGAEDKEEAEQPAVVRKRGRPSKASVAEDTEEAEQPAVVRKRGRPSKASVAEDTEEAEQPAVVRKRGRPSKASVAEDTEEAEQPAVVRKRGRPSKASVAEDTEEAEQPAVVRKRGRPSKASVAEDTEEAEQPAVVRKRGRPSKASGAEDKEEAEQPAVVRKRGRPSKASFAATENVNEEATTTE
;
A
#
# COMPACT_ATOMS: atom_id res chain seq x y z
N MET A 1 -58.65 -9.65 29.71
CA MET A 1 -58.16 -10.91 29.12
C MET A 1 -59.20 -11.33 28.07
N THR A 2 -59.12 -10.74 26.88
CA THR A 2 -60.32 -10.42 26.08
C THR A 2 -59.94 -10.16 24.62
N SER A 3 -60.79 -10.55 23.66
CA SER A 3 -60.57 -10.41 22.20
C SER A 3 -61.87 -10.65 21.40
N ARG A 4 -61.80 -10.77 20.05
CA ARG A 4 -62.89 -11.14 19.12
C ARG A 4 -62.60 -10.60 17.70
N GLY A 5 -63.58 -10.59 16.79
CA GLY A 5 -63.42 -10.17 15.37
C GLY A 5 -64.68 -10.42 14.51
N LEU A 6 -64.74 -9.92 13.27
CA LEU A 6 -65.89 -10.10 12.35
C LEU A 6 -65.54 -10.02 10.84
N SER A 7 -66.55 -9.98 9.95
CA SER A 7 -66.44 -10.34 8.52
C SER A 7 -65.86 -9.28 7.55
N LYS A 8 -64.56 -9.42 7.27
CA LYS A 8 -64.00 -9.52 5.90
C LYS A 8 -62.85 -10.54 5.96
N ALA A 9 -62.45 -11.11 4.82
CA ALA A 9 -61.52 -12.25 4.77
C ALA A 9 -60.11 -11.85 4.27
N SER A 10 -59.45 -12.75 3.52
CA SER A 10 -57.99 -12.83 3.27
C SER A 10 -57.22 -13.19 4.56
N ALA A 11 -56.77 -14.42 4.77
CA ALA A 11 -55.84 -15.22 3.96
C ALA A 11 -54.42 -14.60 3.87
N GLY A 12 -53.40 -15.46 3.96
CA GLY A 12 -51.98 -15.11 3.80
C GLY A 12 -51.29 -14.64 5.09
N GLY A 13 -50.20 -15.30 5.48
CA GLY A 13 -49.50 -15.10 6.75
C GLY A 13 -48.99 -13.67 6.99
N ARG A 14 -48.97 -13.24 8.25
CA ARG A 14 -48.43 -11.95 8.70
C ARG A 14 -47.04 -12.18 9.31
N ALA A 15 -45.99 -11.98 8.51
CA ALA A 15 -44.59 -12.18 8.87
C ALA A 15 -43.69 -11.40 7.89
N GLN A 16 -42.36 -11.47 8.09
CA GLN A 16 -41.33 -11.04 7.14
C GLN A 16 -41.42 -9.56 6.70
N LEU A 17 -40.98 -8.66 7.58
CA LEU A 17 -40.44 -7.36 7.17
C LEU A 17 -38.92 -7.46 7.20
N ALA A 18 -38.30 -7.55 6.03
CA ALA A 18 -36.86 -7.37 5.87
C ALA A 18 -36.61 -5.94 5.41
N GLU A 19 -36.05 -5.12 6.29
CA GLU A 19 -35.53 -3.80 5.95
C GLU A 19 -34.52 -3.96 4.80
N ARG A 20 -34.69 -3.13 3.76
CA ARG A 20 -33.92 -3.26 2.52
C ARG A 20 -32.91 -2.13 2.49
N PRO A 21 -31.59 -2.41 2.40
CA PRO A 21 -30.58 -1.35 2.44
C PRO A 21 -30.78 -0.38 1.28
N ASN A 22 -30.76 0.91 1.56
CA ASN A 22 -30.91 1.96 0.56
C ASN A 22 -29.72 1.89 -0.43
N SER A 23 -29.98 2.02 -1.73
CA SER A 23 -28.99 1.70 -2.77
C SER A 23 -28.96 2.77 -3.86
N ALA A 24 -28.20 3.84 -3.62
CA ALA A 24 -27.90 4.87 -4.62
C ALA A 24 -26.95 4.36 -5.73
N GLU A 25 -27.16 4.81 -6.97
CA GLU A 25 -26.17 4.72 -8.06
C GLU A 25 -26.17 6.00 -8.90
N LYS A 26 -25.39 7.00 -8.48
CA LYS A 26 -25.11 8.21 -9.25
C LYS A 26 -24.02 7.98 -10.31
N ARG A 27 -24.06 8.78 -11.39
CA ARG A 27 -23.18 8.60 -12.57
C ARG A 27 -22.75 9.93 -13.19
N GLY A 28 -21.98 10.71 -12.44
CA GLY A 28 -21.40 11.97 -12.90
C GLY A 28 -20.59 11.83 -14.20
N ARG A 29 -20.92 12.66 -15.20
CA ARG A 29 -20.14 12.77 -16.44
C ARG A 29 -19.99 14.23 -16.87
N PRO A 30 -19.31 15.06 -16.05
CA PRO A 30 -19.02 16.45 -16.42
C PRO A 30 -18.34 16.55 -17.77
N SER A 31 -18.73 17.59 -18.52
CA SER A 31 -18.36 17.79 -19.91
C SER A 31 -17.14 18.72 -20.01
N LYS A 32 -16.93 19.39 -21.14
CA LYS A 32 -15.81 20.34 -21.25
C LYS A 32 -16.13 21.58 -20.41
N ALA A 33 -15.13 22.14 -19.72
CA ALA A 33 -15.26 23.38 -18.96
C ALA A 33 -16.45 23.37 -17.97
N SER A 34 -16.51 22.34 -17.12
CA SER A 34 -17.51 22.23 -16.06
C SER A 34 -16.90 21.70 -14.77
N VAL A 35 -17.27 22.31 -13.65
CA VAL A 35 -17.18 21.73 -12.30
C VAL A 35 -18.44 20.89 -12.06
N ALA A 36 -18.37 19.89 -11.20
CA ALA A 36 -19.52 19.14 -10.71
C ALA A 36 -19.25 18.67 -9.28
N GLU A 37 -20.16 18.96 -8.37
CA GLU A 37 -20.06 18.67 -6.94
C GLU A 37 -21.23 17.73 -6.57
N ASP A 38 -20.98 16.72 -5.75
CA ASP A 38 -21.95 15.68 -5.41
C ASP A 38 -21.78 15.17 -3.98
N LYS A 39 -22.17 15.94 -2.95
CA LYS A 39 -22.26 15.41 -1.57
C LYS A 39 -23.40 14.38 -1.46
N GLU A 40 -23.13 13.26 -0.79
CA GLU A 40 -24.14 12.32 -0.28
C GLU A 40 -23.91 12.06 1.22
N GLU A 41 -25.00 11.89 1.96
CA GLU A 41 -25.06 11.74 3.42
C GLU A 41 -26.02 10.58 3.72
N ALA A 42 -25.71 9.71 4.69
CA ALA A 42 -26.36 8.40 4.80
C ALA A 42 -26.62 7.91 6.24
N GLU A 43 -27.67 8.45 6.88
CA GLU A 43 -28.27 8.02 8.17
C GLU A 43 -28.68 6.52 8.27
N GLN A 44 -28.55 5.72 7.20
CA GLN A 44 -29.04 4.34 7.14
C GLN A 44 -28.13 3.41 6.33
N PRO A 45 -28.04 2.10 6.66
CA PRO A 45 -27.13 1.16 6.02
C PRO A 45 -27.29 1.10 4.49
N ALA A 46 -26.31 1.68 3.79
CA ALA A 46 -26.41 2.04 2.38
C ALA A 46 -25.42 1.30 1.46
N VAL A 47 -25.77 1.23 0.17
CA VAL A 47 -24.93 0.65 -0.88
C VAL A 47 -24.74 1.64 -2.04
N VAL A 48 -23.96 2.69 -1.78
CA VAL A 48 -23.66 3.75 -2.75
C VAL A 48 -22.73 3.27 -3.88
N ARG A 49 -22.90 3.85 -5.08
CA ARG A 49 -22.15 3.48 -6.30
C ARG A 49 -21.92 4.66 -7.26
N LYS A 50 -21.19 5.70 -6.84
CA LYS A 50 -20.80 6.79 -7.75
C LYS A 50 -19.88 6.32 -8.89
N ARG A 51 -19.90 7.03 -10.03
CA ARG A 51 -19.08 6.71 -11.23
C ARG A 51 -18.67 7.95 -12.02
N GLY A 52 -17.87 8.83 -11.43
CA GLY A 52 -17.28 9.98 -12.11
C GLY A 52 -16.53 9.62 -13.41
N ARG A 53 -16.85 10.31 -14.51
CA ARG A 53 -16.11 10.20 -15.78
C ARG A 53 -15.73 11.56 -16.42
N PRO A 54 -15.09 12.49 -15.67
CA PRO A 54 -14.70 13.83 -16.15
C PRO A 54 -13.88 13.83 -17.45
N SER A 55 -13.97 14.94 -18.19
CA SER A 55 -13.35 15.07 -19.51
C SER A 55 -13.08 16.51 -19.98
N LYS A 56 -11.83 16.81 -20.37
CA LYS A 56 -11.43 18.04 -21.08
C LYS A 56 -11.69 19.35 -20.28
N ALA A 57 -10.77 19.72 -19.39
CA ALA A 57 -10.89 20.90 -18.52
C ALA A 57 -12.16 20.79 -17.65
N SER A 58 -12.16 19.84 -16.72
CA SER A 58 -13.28 19.60 -15.81
C SER A 58 -12.77 19.16 -14.44
N VAL A 59 -13.39 19.69 -13.39
CA VAL A 59 -13.23 19.24 -11.99
C VAL A 59 -14.46 18.40 -11.62
N ALA A 60 -14.33 17.51 -10.64
CA ALA A 60 -15.42 16.71 -10.10
C ALA A 60 -15.12 16.38 -8.63
N GLU A 61 -16.01 16.75 -7.73
CA GLU A 61 -15.86 16.60 -6.27
C GLU A 61 -17.02 15.72 -5.74
N ASP A 62 -16.75 14.46 -5.40
CA ASP A 62 -17.75 13.45 -5.00
C ASP A 62 -17.60 13.14 -3.47
N THR A 63 -18.09 13.98 -2.54
CA THR A 63 -18.04 13.70 -1.07
C THR A 63 -19.09 12.67 -0.64
N GLU A 64 -18.75 11.72 0.25
CA GLU A 64 -19.70 10.77 0.89
C GLU A 64 -19.46 10.67 2.40
N GLU A 65 -20.52 10.77 3.20
CA GLU A 65 -20.52 10.81 4.67
C GLU A 65 -21.55 9.79 5.22
N ALA A 66 -21.19 8.96 6.21
CA ALA A 66 -22.03 7.81 6.61
C ALA A 66 -21.95 7.39 8.09
N GLU A 67 -22.96 7.79 8.87
CA GLU A 67 -23.26 7.35 10.26
C GLU A 67 -23.60 5.85 10.41
N GLN A 68 -23.72 5.09 9.30
CA GLN A 68 -24.24 3.71 9.29
C GLN A 68 -23.48 2.80 8.32
N PRO A 69 -23.37 1.48 8.60
CA PRO A 69 -22.41 0.59 7.93
C PRO A 69 -22.63 0.50 6.41
N ALA A 70 -21.73 1.15 5.66
CA ALA A 70 -21.88 1.42 4.24
C ALA A 70 -21.00 0.53 3.32
N VAL A 71 -21.44 0.37 2.07
CA VAL A 71 -20.70 -0.40 1.04
C VAL A 71 -20.50 0.42 -0.24
N VAL A 72 -19.76 1.52 -0.10
CA VAL A 72 -19.39 2.48 -1.16
C VAL A 72 -18.52 1.82 -2.26
N ARG A 73 -18.67 2.31 -3.50
CA ARG A 73 -17.97 1.80 -4.70
C ARG A 73 -17.73 2.86 -5.78
N LYS A 74 -17.02 3.96 -5.47
CA LYS A 74 -16.64 4.98 -6.46
C LYS A 74 -15.78 4.42 -7.60
N ARG A 75 -15.82 5.07 -8.77
CA ARG A 75 -15.12 4.64 -10.00
C ARG A 75 -14.69 5.79 -10.91
N GLY A 76 -13.86 6.70 -10.42
CA GLY A 76 -13.24 7.75 -11.22
C GLY A 76 -12.54 7.25 -12.50
N ARG A 77 -12.82 7.91 -13.64
CA ARG A 77 -12.03 7.76 -14.87
C ARG A 77 -11.78 9.11 -15.58
N PRO A 78 -11.11 10.07 -14.92
CA PRO A 78 -10.70 11.36 -15.51
C PRO A 78 -9.92 11.23 -16.82
N SER A 79 -10.00 12.27 -17.66
CA SER A 79 -9.30 12.31 -18.96
C SER A 79 -9.10 13.69 -19.58
N LYS A 80 -7.83 14.01 -19.92
CA LYS A 80 -7.39 15.27 -20.58
C LYS A 80 -7.64 16.53 -19.74
N ALA A 81 -6.64 17.01 -19.02
CA ALA A 81 -6.72 18.23 -18.19
C ALA A 81 -7.96 18.17 -17.28
N SER A 82 -7.98 17.22 -16.34
CA SER A 82 -9.13 17.05 -15.45
C SER A 82 -8.66 16.55 -14.08
N VAL A 83 -9.20 17.15 -13.04
CA VAL A 83 -9.07 16.72 -11.64
C VAL A 83 -10.31 15.89 -11.28
N ALA A 84 -10.23 15.11 -10.21
CA ALA A 84 -11.34 14.40 -9.60
C ALA A 84 -10.98 14.12 -8.12
N GLU A 85 -11.81 14.56 -7.19
CA GLU A 85 -11.58 14.49 -5.75
C GLU A 85 -12.74 13.67 -5.12
N ASP A 86 -12.42 12.53 -4.52
CA ASP A 86 -13.37 11.47 -4.12
C ASP A 86 -13.36 11.27 -2.56
N THR A 87 -13.61 12.27 -1.71
CA THR A 87 -13.58 12.12 -0.21
C THR A 87 -14.65 11.16 0.35
N GLU A 88 -14.30 10.27 1.29
CA GLU A 88 -15.22 9.37 2.02
C GLU A 88 -14.93 9.38 3.52
N GLU A 89 -15.96 9.56 4.35
CA GLU A 89 -15.90 9.65 5.83
C GLU A 89 -16.96 8.70 6.45
N ALA A 90 -16.62 7.93 7.49
CA ALA A 90 -17.52 6.91 8.05
C ALA A 90 -17.29 6.53 9.54
N GLU A 91 -18.25 6.91 10.39
CA GLU A 91 -18.37 6.51 11.82
C GLU A 91 -18.68 5.02 12.03
N GLN A 92 -18.94 4.23 10.98
CA GLN A 92 -19.44 2.85 11.07
C GLN A 92 -18.79 1.90 10.05
N PRO A 93 -18.63 0.60 10.35
CA PRO A 93 -17.71 -0.29 9.66
C PRO A 93 -17.97 -0.43 8.14
N ALA A 94 -17.13 0.26 7.36
CA ALA A 94 -17.32 0.47 5.93
C ALA A 94 -16.55 -0.53 5.04
N VAL A 95 -17.06 -0.76 3.82
CA VAL A 95 -16.43 -1.66 2.84
C VAL A 95 -16.23 -0.96 1.48
N VAL A 96 -15.44 0.12 1.52
CA VAL A 96 -15.07 0.98 0.39
C VAL A 96 -14.31 0.22 -0.71
N ARG A 97 -14.50 0.64 -1.98
CA ARG A 97 -13.85 0.07 -3.16
C ARG A 97 -13.65 1.08 -4.30
N LYS A 98 -12.89 2.15 -4.06
CA LYS A 98 -12.51 3.10 -5.12
C LYS A 98 -11.70 2.45 -6.24
N ARG A 99 -11.67 3.09 -7.42
CA ARG A 99 -11.01 2.53 -8.61
C ARG A 99 -10.65 3.60 -9.66
N GLY A 100 -9.83 4.56 -9.27
CA GLY A 100 -9.25 5.54 -10.17
C GLY A 100 -8.61 4.94 -11.43
N ARG A 101 -8.83 5.57 -12.58
CA ARG A 101 -8.14 5.21 -13.83
C ARG A 101 -7.76 6.42 -14.71
N PRO A 102 -7.05 7.44 -14.16
CA PRO A 102 -6.67 8.67 -14.84
C PRO A 102 -5.91 8.47 -16.17
N SER A 103 -6.00 9.47 -17.05
CA SER A 103 -5.37 9.42 -18.38
C SER A 103 -5.16 10.78 -19.07
N LYS A 104 -3.91 11.10 -19.44
CA LYS A 104 -3.47 12.34 -20.12
C LYS A 104 -3.71 13.61 -19.30
N ALA A 105 -2.67 14.14 -18.67
CA ALA A 105 -2.69 15.40 -17.91
C ALA A 105 -3.90 15.42 -16.94
N SER A 106 -3.93 14.49 -15.99
CA SER A 106 -5.06 14.36 -15.07
C SER A 106 -4.59 13.90 -13.71
N VAL A 107 -5.08 14.55 -12.67
CA VAL A 107 -4.93 14.16 -11.26
C VAL A 107 -6.18 13.35 -10.86
N ALA A 108 -6.11 12.66 -9.73
CA ALA A 108 -7.23 12.04 -9.04
C ALA A 108 -6.82 11.84 -7.58
N GLU A 109 -7.61 12.36 -6.64
CA GLU A 109 -7.32 12.40 -5.21
C GLU A 109 -8.44 11.65 -4.46
N ASP A 110 -8.10 10.56 -3.78
CA ASP A 110 -9.04 9.54 -3.26
C ASP A 110 -8.96 9.47 -1.69
N THR A 111 -9.20 10.53 -0.91
CA THR A 111 -9.14 10.50 0.59
C THR A 111 -10.20 9.59 1.25
N GLU A 112 -9.83 8.76 2.23
CA GLU A 112 -10.75 7.91 3.03
C GLU A 112 -10.39 8.00 4.53
N GLU A 113 -11.38 8.28 5.39
CA GLU A 113 -11.27 8.44 6.85
C GLU A 113 -12.33 7.56 7.55
N ALA A 114 -11.98 6.85 8.63
CA ALA A 114 -12.90 5.93 9.31
C ALA A 114 -12.59 5.61 10.78
N GLU A 115 -13.48 6.01 11.69
CA GLU A 115 -13.49 5.66 13.12
C GLU A 115 -13.74 4.17 13.41
N GLN A 116 -14.15 3.36 12.42
CA GLN A 116 -14.64 1.99 12.63
C GLN A 116 -14.12 0.98 11.58
N PRO A 117 -13.97 -0.31 11.93
CA PRO A 117 -13.05 -1.23 11.25
C PRO A 117 -13.34 -1.42 9.75
N ALA A 118 -12.52 -0.74 8.93
CA ALA A 118 -12.73 -0.57 7.51
C ALA A 118 -12.06 -1.64 6.63
N VAL A 119 -12.62 -1.88 5.44
CA VAL A 119 -12.10 -2.89 4.50
C VAL A 119 -11.90 -2.33 3.08
N VAL A 120 -11.07 -1.28 3.02
CA VAL A 120 -10.71 -0.49 1.84
C VAL A 120 -9.97 -1.29 0.75
N ARG A 121 -10.20 -0.93 -0.53
CA ARG A 121 -9.64 -1.63 -1.70
C ARG A 121 -9.42 -0.74 -2.93
N LYS A 122 -8.66 0.35 -2.79
CA LYS A 122 -8.29 1.23 -3.92
C LYS A 122 -7.51 0.50 -5.03
N ARG A 123 -7.58 1.01 -6.26
CA ARG A 123 -7.04 0.35 -7.48
C ARG A 123 -6.67 1.32 -8.60
N GLY A 124 -5.75 2.25 -8.32
CA GLY A 124 -5.18 3.16 -9.31
C GLY A 124 -4.66 2.48 -10.58
N ARG A 125 -4.91 3.10 -11.74
CA ARG A 125 -4.25 2.73 -13.01
C ARG A 125 -3.86 3.93 -13.90
N PRO A 126 -3.11 4.91 -13.37
CA PRO A 126 -2.66 6.10 -14.10
C PRO A 126 -1.95 5.79 -15.43
N SER A 127 -2.03 6.74 -16.38
CA SER A 127 -1.44 6.59 -17.71
C SER A 127 -1.22 7.90 -18.48
N LYS A 128 0.03 8.17 -18.89
CA LYS A 128 0.47 9.37 -19.64
C LYS A 128 0.25 10.69 -18.89
N ALA A 129 1.30 11.23 -18.28
CA ALA A 129 1.28 12.52 -17.55
C ALA A 129 0.09 12.58 -16.59
N SER A 130 0.06 11.71 -15.58
CA SER A 130 -1.05 11.65 -14.64
C SER A 130 -0.58 11.21 -13.28
N VAL A 131 -1.02 11.90 -12.24
CA VAL A 131 -0.84 11.55 -10.83
C VAL A 131 -2.09 10.78 -10.36
N ALA A 132 -2.01 10.17 -9.19
CA ALA A 132 -3.13 9.61 -8.44
C ALA A 132 -2.68 9.52 -6.98
N GLU A 133 -3.44 10.10 -6.06
CA GLU A 133 -3.07 10.28 -4.65
C GLU A 133 -4.16 9.62 -3.78
N ASP A 134 -3.79 8.57 -3.04
CA ASP A 134 -4.69 7.61 -2.41
C ASP A 134 -4.50 7.66 -0.86
N THR A 135 -4.82 8.75 -0.13
CA THR A 135 -4.70 8.81 1.36
C THR A 135 -5.75 7.96 2.12
N GLU A 136 -5.36 7.18 3.12
CA GLU A 136 -6.26 6.40 4.01
C GLU A 136 -5.86 6.58 5.48
N GLU A 137 -6.80 6.93 6.35
CA GLU A 137 -6.63 7.16 7.80
C GLU A 137 -7.70 6.35 8.58
N ALA A 138 -7.32 5.69 9.69
CA ALA A 138 -8.25 4.83 10.43
C ALA A 138 -7.88 4.56 11.91
N GLU A 139 -8.74 4.99 12.84
CA GLU A 139 -8.67 4.71 14.28
C GLU A 139 -8.91 3.23 14.64
N GLN A 140 -9.38 2.38 13.71
CA GLN A 140 -9.87 1.02 14.01
C GLN A 140 -9.42 -0.03 12.98
N PRO A 141 -9.27 -1.32 13.38
CA PRO A 141 -8.39 -2.27 12.71
C PRO A 141 -8.73 -2.54 11.23
N ALA A 142 -7.95 -1.92 10.34
CA ALA A 142 -8.21 -1.83 8.92
C ALA A 142 -7.61 -2.98 8.08
N VAL A 143 -8.22 -3.28 6.93
CA VAL A 143 -7.74 -4.33 6.00
C VAL A 143 -7.58 -3.80 4.57
N VAL A 144 -6.69 -2.82 4.44
CA VAL A 144 -6.35 -2.09 3.21
C VAL A 144 -5.71 -2.97 2.13
N ARG A 145 -6.01 -2.71 0.85
CA ARG A 145 -5.53 -3.50 -0.31
C ARG A 145 -5.30 -2.70 -1.60
N LYS A 146 -4.55 -1.59 -1.53
CA LYS A 146 -4.16 -0.78 -2.71
C LYS A 146 -3.43 -1.58 -3.79
N ARG A 147 -3.51 -1.13 -5.05
CA ARG A 147 -2.93 -1.81 -6.22
C ARG A 147 -2.59 -0.86 -7.38
N GLY A 148 -1.64 0.04 -7.18
CA GLY A 148 -1.09 0.88 -8.25
C GLY A 148 -0.58 0.10 -9.47
N ARG A 149 -0.92 0.58 -10.68
CA ARG A 149 -0.23 0.20 -11.92
C ARG A 149 -0.02 1.40 -12.86
N PRO A 150 0.81 2.39 -12.45
CA PRO A 150 1.22 3.51 -13.30
C PRO A 150 1.87 3.10 -14.62
N SER A 151 1.84 4.00 -15.60
CA SER A 151 2.42 3.75 -16.93
C SER A 151 2.66 5.00 -17.79
N LYS A 152 3.92 5.22 -18.22
CA LYS A 152 4.37 6.37 -19.05
C LYS A 152 4.18 7.73 -18.36
N ALA A 153 5.24 8.30 -17.79
CA ALA A 153 5.26 9.61 -17.15
C ALA A 153 4.10 9.76 -16.15
N SER A 154 4.12 9.03 -15.05
CA SER A 154 3.03 9.02 -14.08
C SER A 154 3.52 8.61 -12.70
N GLY A 155 3.19 9.39 -11.68
CA GLY A 155 3.27 8.99 -10.28
C GLY A 155 2.07 8.13 -9.84
N ALA A 156 2.11 7.75 -8.58
CA ALA A 156 1.01 7.26 -7.75
C ALA A 156 1.53 7.33 -6.30
N GLU A 157 0.79 7.98 -5.41
CA GLU A 157 1.21 8.24 -4.02
C GLU A 157 0.15 7.64 -3.08
N ASP A 158 0.49 6.56 -2.38
CA ASP A 158 -0.42 5.68 -1.66
C ASP A 158 -0.15 5.81 -0.12
N LYS A 159 -0.50 6.91 0.57
CA LYS A 159 -0.31 7.07 2.05
C LYS A 159 -1.33 6.29 2.90
N GLU A 160 -0.92 5.62 3.98
CA GLU A 160 -1.78 4.87 4.92
C GLU A 160 -1.32 5.13 6.37
N GLU A 161 -2.24 5.52 7.25
CA GLU A 161 -2.02 5.83 8.68
C GLU A 161 -3.06 5.09 9.53
N ALA A 162 -2.67 4.46 10.66
CA ALA A 162 -3.59 3.67 11.47
C ALA A 162 -3.17 3.46 12.95
N GLU A 163 -3.99 3.95 13.88
CA GLU A 163 -3.84 3.73 15.34
C GLU A 163 -4.08 2.26 15.77
N GLN A 164 -4.62 1.40 14.91
CA GLN A 164 -5.11 0.06 15.30
C GLN A 164 -4.72 -1.05 14.31
N PRO A 165 -4.58 -2.32 14.76
CA PRO A 165 -3.73 -3.31 14.10
C PRO A 165 -4.14 -3.64 12.65
N ALA A 166 -3.38 -3.09 11.71
CA ALA A 166 -3.69 -3.06 10.29
C ALA A 166 -3.14 -4.26 9.49
N VAL A 167 -3.82 -4.61 8.38
CA VAL A 167 -3.42 -5.72 7.49
C VAL A 167 -3.28 -5.26 6.03
N VAL A 168 -2.33 -4.34 5.82
CA VAL A 168 -2.02 -3.68 4.55
C VAL A 168 -1.42 -4.62 3.49
N ARG A 169 -1.77 -4.40 2.22
CA ARG A 169 -1.39 -5.28 1.08
C ARG A 169 -1.16 -4.57 -0.26
N LYS A 170 -0.38 -3.48 -0.25
CA LYS A 170 0.04 -2.75 -1.46
C LYS A 170 0.69 -3.63 -2.53
N ARG A 171 0.54 -3.25 -3.81
CA ARG A 171 1.06 -4.02 -4.98
C ARG A 171 1.39 -3.14 -6.19
N GLY A 172 2.34 -2.23 -6.05
CA GLY A 172 2.89 -1.45 -7.16
C GLY A 172 3.31 -2.30 -8.37
N ARG A 173 2.96 -1.84 -9.58
CA ARG A 173 3.49 -2.42 -10.83
C ARG A 173 3.90 -1.37 -11.90
N PRO A 174 4.73 -0.36 -11.53
CA PRO A 174 5.16 0.73 -12.42
C PRO A 174 5.80 0.27 -13.74
N SER A 175 5.72 1.14 -14.76
CA SER A 175 6.24 0.84 -16.10
C SER A 175 6.48 2.06 -17.01
N LYS A 176 7.74 2.26 -17.46
CA LYS A 176 8.19 3.35 -18.35
C LYS A 176 8.05 4.75 -17.75
N ALA A 177 9.14 5.33 -17.25
CA ALA A 177 9.19 6.68 -16.68
C ALA A 177 8.05 6.89 -15.68
N SER A 178 8.04 6.13 -14.59
CA SER A 178 6.96 6.20 -13.60
C SER A 178 7.51 5.96 -12.21
N VAL A 179 7.11 6.81 -11.28
CA VAL A 179 7.34 6.69 -9.85
C VAL A 179 6.12 5.99 -9.22
N ALA A 180 6.27 5.53 -7.98
CA ALA A 180 5.19 5.09 -7.10
C ALA A 180 5.75 5.17 -5.68
N GLU A 181 5.09 5.91 -4.79
CA GLU A 181 5.52 6.18 -3.42
C GLU A 181 4.43 5.67 -2.46
N ASP A 182 4.77 4.71 -1.61
CA ASP A 182 3.82 3.84 -0.89
C ASP A 182 4.08 3.92 0.65
N THR A 183 3.96 5.09 1.32
CA THR A 183 4.16 5.26 2.79
C THR A 183 3.12 4.53 3.66
N GLU A 184 3.53 3.84 4.74
CA GLU A 184 2.66 3.20 5.75
C GLU A 184 3.17 3.53 7.16
N GLU A 185 2.30 4.03 8.04
CA GLU A 185 2.57 4.41 9.43
C GLU A 185 1.54 3.75 10.37
N ALA A 186 1.96 3.19 11.51
CA ALA A 186 1.05 2.46 12.41
C ALA A 186 1.54 2.32 13.86
N GLU A 187 0.76 2.86 14.82
CA GLU A 187 0.97 2.69 16.27
C GLU A 187 0.76 1.25 16.76
N GLN A 188 0.10 0.36 15.98
CA GLN A 188 -0.37 -0.95 16.46
C GLN A 188 -0.04 -2.11 15.50
N PRO A 189 0.10 -3.36 16.00
CA PRO A 189 0.93 -4.39 15.36
C PRO A 189 0.47 -4.78 13.95
N ALA A 190 1.21 -4.29 12.94
CA ALA A 190 0.85 -4.34 11.54
C ALA A 190 1.33 -5.61 10.79
N VAL A 191 0.60 -6.02 9.74
CA VAL A 191 0.94 -7.18 8.90
C VAL A 191 1.05 -6.81 7.41
N VAL A 192 2.02 -5.93 7.13
CA VAL A 192 2.31 -5.36 5.81
C VAL A 192 2.84 -6.37 4.79
N ARG A 193 2.46 -6.21 3.51
CA ARG A 193 2.78 -7.17 2.42
C ARG A 193 3.00 -6.54 1.03
N LYS A 194 3.85 -5.51 0.95
CA LYS A 194 4.24 -4.83 -0.30
C LYS A 194 4.81 -5.78 -1.36
N ARG A 195 4.58 -5.48 -2.66
CA ARG A 195 4.99 -6.34 -3.79
C ARG A 195 5.30 -5.56 -5.08
N GLY A 196 6.28 -4.67 -5.03
CA GLY A 196 6.81 -3.97 -6.20
C GLY A 196 7.18 -4.89 -7.38
N ARG A 197 6.85 -4.44 -8.60
CA ARG A 197 7.37 -5.07 -9.84
C ARG A 197 7.75 -4.03 -10.93
N PRO A 198 8.62 -3.05 -10.61
CA PRO A 198 9.06 -1.99 -11.52
C PRO A 198 9.66 -2.51 -12.84
N SER A 199 9.57 -1.68 -13.89
CA SER A 199 10.05 -2.05 -15.23
C SER A 199 10.30 -0.88 -16.19
N LYS A 200 11.54 -0.77 -16.71
CA LYS A 200 12.00 0.28 -17.65
C LYS A 200 11.88 1.71 -17.11
N ALA A 201 12.99 2.30 -16.67
CA ALA A 201 13.08 3.67 -16.17
C ALA A 201 11.96 3.96 -15.15
N SER A 202 11.95 3.24 -14.04
CA SER A 202 10.91 3.39 -13.02
C SER A 202 11.49 3.22 -11.64
N VAL A 203 11.16 4.15 -10.75
CA VAL A 203 11.41 4.09 -9.32
C VAL A 203 10.19 3.47 -8.64
N ALA A 204 10.34 3.07 -7.39
CA ALA A 204 9.28 2.69 -6.46
C ALA A 204 9.86 2.83 -5.05
N GLU A 205 9.26 3.68 -4.23
CA GLU A 205 9.70 3.99 -2.87
C GLU A 205 8.62 3.49 -1.89
N ASP A 206 9.01 2.65 -0.94
CA ASP A 206 8.12 1.74 -0.20
C ASP A 206 8.39 1.87 1.34
N THR A 207 8.33 3.08 1.94
CA THR A 207 8.55 3.34 3.40
C THR A 207 7.51 2.69 4.34
N GLU A 208 7.94 2.10 5.46
CA GLU A 208 7.09 1.52 6.52
C GLU A 208 7.65 1.93 7.90
N GLU A 209 6.80 2.50 8.76
CA GLU A 209 7.14 2.95 10.13
C GLU A 209 6.12 2.35 11.13
N ALA A 210 6.57 1.81 12.26
CA ALA A 210 5.67 1.17 13.24
C ALA A 210 6.21 1.09 14.68
N GLU A 211 5.50 1.70 15.63
CA GLU A 211 5.78 1.57 17.08
C GLU A 211 5.63 0.12 17.59
N GLN A 212 4.78 -0.70 16.98
CA GLN A 212 4.34 -2.00 17.54
C GLN A 212 4.65 -3.21 16.63
N PRO A 213 4.80 -4.44 17.17
CA PRO A 213 5.62 -5.49 16.54
C PRO A 213 5.11 -5.96 15.16
N ALA A 214 5.81 -5.52 14.11
CA ALA A 214 5.40 -5.65 12.72
C ALA A 214 5.82 -6.98 12.04
N VAL A 215 5.02 -7.45 11.07
CA VAL A 215 5.30 -8.68 10.28
C VAL A 215 5.38 -8.39 8.78
N VAL A 216 6.35 -7.55 8.42
CA VAL A 216 6.61 -7.07 7.06
C VAL A 216 7.08 -8.17 6.09
N ARG A 217 6.65 -8.08 4.81
CA ARG A 217 6.93 -9.08 3.76
C ARG A 217 7.13 -8.51 2.35
N LYS A 218 8.07 -7.56 2.21
CA LYS A 218 8.47 -6.94 0.93
C LYS A 218 8.93 -7.96 -0.13
N ARG A 219 8.65 -7.68 -1.41
CA ARG A 219 8.97 -8.63 -2.51
C ARG A 219 9.14 -7.96 -3.88
N GLY A 220 10.16 -7.12 -4.01
CA GLY A 220 10.59 -6.55 -5.28
C GLY A 220 10.91 -7.59 -6.37
N ARG A 221 10.60 -7.24 -7.64
CA ARG A 221 11.26 -7.85 -8.81
C ARG A 221 11.54 -6.81 -9.91
N PRO A 222 12.51 -5.89 -9.67
CA PRO A 222 12.95 -4.88 -10.65
C PRO A 222 13.38 -5.45 -12.00
N SER A 223 13.33 -4.63 -13.05
CA SER A 223 13.78 -5.04 -14.38
C SER A 223 14.04 -3.89 -15.38
N LYS A 224 15.29 -3.81 -15.88
CA LYS A 224 15.76 -2.82 -16.88
C LYS A 224 15.68 -1.37 -16.41
N ALA A 225 16.81 -0.78 -16.03
CA ALA A 225 16.93 0.62 -15.61
C ALA A 225 15.84 0.97 -14.58
N SER A 226 15.82 0.30 -13.44
CA SER A 226 14.79 0.51 -12.43
C SER A 226 15.38 0.39 -11.05
N VAL A 227 15.06 1.36 -10.21
CA VAL A 227 15.37 1.38 -8.78
C VAL A 227 14.15 0.84 -8.02
N ALA A 228 14.34 0.51 -6.75
CA ALA A 228 13.31 0.20 -5.77
C ALA A 228 13.96 0.44 -4.40
N GLU A 229 13.40 1.33 -3.60
CA GLU A 229 13.90 1.75 -2.29
C GLU A 229 12.85 1.34 -1.25
N ASP A 230 13.26 0.54 -0.26
CA ASP A 230 12.37 -0.30 0.56
C ASP A 230 12.70 -0.11 2.07
N THR A 231 12.65 1.12 2.62
CA THR A 231 12.88 1.45 4.06
C THR A 231 11.87 0.82 5.03
N GLU A 232 12.32 0.30 6.18
CA GLU A 232 11.50 -0.20 7.29
C GLU A 232 12.10 0.30 8.62
N GLU A 233 11.30 0.93 9.47
CA GLU A 233 11.68 1.45 10.80
C GLU A 233 10.68 0.94 11.86
N ALA A 234 11.16 0.43 13.00
CA ALA A 234 10.28 -0.13 14.03
C ALA A 234 10.89 -0.18 15.44
N GLU A 235 10.23 0.45 16.42
CA GLU A 235 10.61 0.34 17.84
C GLU A 235 10.51 -1.10 18.35
N GLN A 236 9.42 -1.81 18.04
CA GLN A 236 9.07 -3.12 18.63
C GLN A 236 9.40 -4.34 17.74
N PRO A 237 9.56 -5.56 18.30
CA PRO A 237 10.33 -6.64 17.66
C PRO A 237 9.75 -7.15 16.32
N ALA A 238 10.38 -6.74 15.23
CA ALA A 238 9.92 -6.96 13.85
C ALA A 238 10.32 -8.33 13.25
N VAL A 239 9.51 -8.83 12.30
CA VAL A 239 9.74 -10.13 11.61
C VAL A 239 9.80 -9.99 10.09
N VAL A 240 10.75 -9.18 9.63
CA VAL A 240 10.99 -8.78 8.24
C VAL A 240 11.37 -9.96 7.31
N ARG A 241 10.88 -9.93 6.06
CA ARG A 241 11.11 -11.00 5.06
C ARG A 241 11.28 -10.51 3.62
N LYS A 242 12.27 -9.65 3.37
CA LYS A 242 12.58 -9.10 2.04
C LYS A 242 12.99 -10.17 1.01
N ARG A 243 12.52 -10.02 -0.24
CA ARG A 243 12.79 -11.01 -1.32
C ARG A 243 12.92 -10.39 -2.71
N GLY A 244 14.01 -9.65 -2.92
CA GLY A 244 14.42 -9.14 -4.23
C GLY A 244 14.72 -10.22 -5.29
N ARG A 245 14.40 -9.91 -6.55
CA ARG A 245 14.98 -10.60 -7.72
C ARG A 245 15.20 -9.60 -8.88
N PRO A 246 16.12 -8.63 -8.71
CA PRO A 246 16.47 -7.63 -9.72
C PRO A 246 17.06 -8.27 -11.00
N SER A 247 17.05 -7.52 -12.11
CA SER A 247 17.49 -8.04 -13.42
C SER A 247 17.78 -6.95 -14.47
N LYS A 248 19.03 -6.93 -14.97
CA LYS A 248 19.56 -6.01 -16.00
C LYS A 248 19.47 -4.53 -15.63
N ALA A 249 20.60 -3.92 -15.29
CA ALA A 249 20.74 -2.51 -14.91
C ALA A 249 19.64 -2.09 -13.93
N SER A 250 19.58 -2.72 -12.76
CA SER A 250 18.57 -2.40 -11.76
C SER A 250 19.18 -2.46 -10.38
N VAL A 251 18.91 -1.44 -9.58
CA VAL A 251 19.27 -1.35 -8.17
C VAL A 251 18.06 -1.83 -7.34
N ALA A 252 18.30 -2.09 -6.06
CA ALA A 252 17.31 -2.34 -5.03
C ALA A 252 18.01 -2.03 -3.70
N GLU A 253 17.51 -1.06 -2.95
CA GLU A 253 18.07 -0.58 -1.68
C GLU A 253 17.06 -0.90 -0.58
N ASP A 254 17.52 -1.62 0.45
CA ASP A 254 16.68 -2.39 1.38
C ASP A 254 17.08 -2.09 2.85
N THR A 255 16.95 -0.84 3.31
CA THR A 255 17.20 -0.41 4.72
C THR A 255 16.22 -1.02 5.73
N GLU A 256 16.71 -1.43 6.90
CA GLU A 256 15.92 -1.92 8.06
C GLU A 256 16.56 -1.34 9.34
N GLU A 257 15.79 -0.63 10.17
CA GLU A 257 16.23 -0.04 11.44
C GLU A 257 15.25 -0.48 12.56
N ALA A 258 15.77 -0.96 13.70
CA ALA A 258 14.91 -1.42 14.80
C ALA A 258 15.59 -1.46 16.18
N GLU A 259 14.98 -0.83 17.19
CA GLU A 259 15.46 -0.92 18.57
C GLU A 259 15.36 -2.36 19.11
N GLN A 260 14.19 -3.00 18.99
CA GLN A 260 13.88 -4.31 19.60
C GLN A 260 14.22 -5.53 18.72
N PRO A 261 14.40 -6.76 19.29
CA PRO A 261 15.12 -7.85 18.63
C PRO A 261 14.43 -8.40 17.36
N ALA A 262 14.99 -8.03 16.19
CA ALA A 262 14.44 -8.33 14.88
C ALA A 262 14.81 -9.73 14.30
N VAL A 263 13.93 -10.30 13.46
CA VAL A 263 14.13 -11.62 12.81
C VAL A 263 14.14 -11.53 11.28
N VAL A 264 15.17 -10.86 10.77
CA VAL A 264 15.38 -10.52 9.35
C VAL A 264 15.68 -11.74 8.46
N ARG A 265 15.04 -11.84 7.28
CA ARG A 265 15.19 -12.99 6.34
C ARG A 265 15.28 -12.62 4.86
N LYS A 266 16.34 -11.89 4.49
CA LYS A 266 16.61 -11.44 3.12
C LYS A 266 16.92 -12.59 2.14
N ARG A 267 16.33 -12.56 0.93
CA ARG A 267 16.57 -13.59 -0.12
C ARG A 267 16.65 -13.02 -1.54
N GLY A 268 17.78 -12.40 -1.84
CA GLY A 268 18.15 -11.93 -3.18
C GLY A 268 18.43 -13.05 -4.22
N ARG A 269 18.11 -12.77 -5.49
CA ARG A 269 18.66 -13.50 -6.64
C ARG A 269 18.90 -12.54 -7.82
N PRO A 270 19.88 -11.62 -7.70
CA PRO A 270 20.24 -10.65 -8.74
C PRO A 270 20.69 -11.32 -10.04
N SER A 271 20.75 -10.55 -11.15
CA SER A 271 21.14 -11.10 -12.46
C SER A 271 21.58 -10.05 -13.49
N LYS A 272 22.86 -10.14 -13.91
CA LYS A 272 23.56 -9.36 -14.94
C LYS A 272 23.43 -7.84 -14.79
N ALA A 273 24.49 -7.19 -14.35
CA ALA A 273 24.59 -5.77 -14.04
C ALA A 273 23.41 -5.31 -13.16
N SER A 274 23.28 -5.88 -11.97
CA SER A 274 22.30 -5.45 -10.98
C SER A 274 22.99 -5.40 -9.63
N VAL A 275 22.77 -4.33 -8.89
CA VAL A 275 23.17 -4.18 -7.49
C VAL A 275 21.97 -4.57 -6.62
N ALA A 276 22.24 -4.80 -5.34
CA ALA A 276 21.28 -4.91 -4.27
C ALA A 276 22.04 -4.53 -3.00
N GLU A 277 21.54 -3.56 -2.25
CA GLU A 277 22.23 -2.96 -1.11
C GLU A 277 21.32 -3.12 0.11
N ASP A 278 21.82 -3.84 1.11
CA ASP A 278 21.06 -4.39 2.22
C ASP A 278 21.64 -3.86 3.54
N THR A 279 21.13 -2.73 4.02
CA THR A 279 21.46 -2.14 5.34
C THR A 279 20.53 -2.70 6.42
N GLU A 280 21.09 -3.03 7.58
CA GLU A 280 20.41 -3.49 8.79
C GLU A 280 21.10 -2.86 10.01
N GLU A 281 20.35 -2.10 10.83
CA GLU A 281 20.82 -1.43 12.05
C GLU A 281 19.90 -1.80 13.23
N ALA A 282 20.44 -2.26 14.37
CA ALA A 282 19.62 -2.68 15.52
C ALA A 282 20.34 -2.70 16.88
N GLU A 283 19.75 -2.12 17.92
CA GLU A 283 20.30 -2.14 19.29
C GLU A 283 20.25 -3.55 19.92
N GLN A 284 19.11 -4.25 19.77
CA GLN A 284 18.84 -5.53 20.42
C GLN A 284 19.20 -6.77 19.56
N PRO A 285 19.45 -7.95 20.14
CA PRO A 285 20.07 -9.09 19.44
C PRO A 285 19.22 -9.67 18.29
N ALA A 286 19.63 -9.36 17.05
CA ALA A 286 18.94 -9.75 15.81
C ALA A 286 19.26 -11.18 15.29
N VAL A 287 18.34 -11.78 14.51
CA VAL A 287 18.50 -13.13 13.92
C VAL A 287 18.48 -13.10 12.38
N VAL A 288 19.55 -12.53 11.80
CA VAL A 288 19.74 -12.28 10.36
C VAL A 288 19.98 -13.56 9.54
N ARG A 289 19.22 -13.77 8.44
CA ARG A 289 19.31 -15.00 7.60
C ARG A 289 19.33 -14.75 6.09
N LYS A 290 20.43 -14.16 5.59
CA LYS A 290 20.62 -13.81 4.17
C LYS A 290 20.86 -15.03 3.25
N ARG A 291 20.14 -15.11 2.11
CA ARG A 291 20.26 -16.22 1.12
C ARG A 291 20.34 -15.77 -0.34
N GLY A 292 21.53 -15.37 -0.77
CA GLY A 292 21.84 -14.96 -2.15
C GLY A 292 22.09 -16.11 -3.15
N ARG A 293 21.81 -15.86 -4.44
CA ARG A 293 22.39 -16.62 -5.57
C ARG A 293 22.64 -15.70 -6.77
N PRO A 294 23.72 -14.88 -6.74
CA PRO A 294 24.08 -13.97 -7.82
C PRO A 294 24.45 -14.69 -9.12
N SER A 295 24.69 -13.92 -10.18
CA SER A 295 25.19 -14.48 -11.46
C SER A 295 25.88 -13.43 -12.33
N LYS A 296 27.17 -13.68 -12.64
CA LYS A 296 28.05 -12.95 -13.59
C LYS A 296 27.81 -11.44 -13.67
N ALA A 297 28.70 -10.69 -13.01
CA ALA A 297 28.66 -9.24 -12.86
C ALA A 297 27.35 -8.78 -12.20
N SER A 298 27.17 -9.08 -10.93
CA SER A 298 26.14 -8.50 -10.07
C SER A 298 26.73 -8.32 -8.69
N GLY A 299 26.67 -7.11 -8.14
CA GLY A 299 26.97 -6.84 -6.74
C GLY A 299 25.85 -7.36 -5.83
N ALA A 300 26.18 -7.42 -4.55
CA ALA A 300 25.27 -7.53 -3.42
C ALA A 300 26.10 -7.10 -2.21
N GLU A 301 25.73 -6.01 -1.57
CA GLU A 301 26.44 -5.39 -0.46
C GLU A 301 25.52 -5.39 0.77
N ASP A 302 26.09 -5.75 1.92
CA ASP A 302 25.39 -6.12 3.16
C ASP A 302 26.03 -5.33 4.32
N LYS A 303 25.47 -4.18 4.72
CA LYS A 303 25.87 -3.49 5.97
C LYS A 303 25.00 -4.06 7.11
N GLU A 304 25.63 -4.46 8.21
CA GLU A 304 24.99 -5.01 9.40
C GLU A 304 25.67 -4.36 10.61
N GLU A 305 24.95 -3.50 11.34
CA GLU A 305 25.44 -2.77 12.53
C GLU A 305 24.51 -3.09 13.71
N ALA A 306 25.07 -3.49 14.86
CA ALA A 306 24.29 -3.87 16.02
C ALA A 306 25.11 -3.85 17.32
N GLU A 307 24.52 -3.31 18.40
CA GLU A 307 25.18 -3.24 19.71
C GLU A 307 25.24 -4.61 20.43
N GLN A 308 24.28 -5.50 20.15
CA GLN A 308 24.10 -6.76 20.87
C GLN A 308 24.20 -8.02 19.99
N PRO A 309 24.54 -9.20 20.57
CA PRO A 309 25.05 -10.35 19.81
C PRO A 309 24.05 -10.95 18.80
N ALA A 310 24.23 -10.60 17.52
CA ALA A 310 23.40 -11.05 16.41
C ALA A 310 23.74 -12.47 15.90
N VAL A 311 22.70 -13.29 15.62
CA VAL A 311 22.83 -14.67 15.13
C VAL A 311 22.75 -14.75 13.60
N VAL A 312 23.81 -14.26 12.95
CA VAL A 312 23.92 -14.14 11.50
C VAL A 312 24.14 -15.50 10.81
N ARG A 313 23.35 -15.80 9.75
CA ARG A 313 23.49 -17.06 8.95
C ARG A 313 23.40 -16.84 7.44
N LYS A 314 24.45 -16.24 6.85
CA LYS A 314 24.60 -16.03 5.40
C LYS A 314 24.76 -17.39 4.66
N ARG A 315 24.05 -17.61 3.55
CA ARG A 315 24.23 -18.78 2.64
C ARG A 315 24.12 -18.41 1.17
N GLY A 316 25.27 -18.22 0.52
CA GLY A 316 25.38 -17.96 -0.92
C GLY A 316 25.84 -19.18 -1.74
N ARG A 317 25.68 -19.09 -3.08
CA ARG A 317 26.53 -19.82 -4.04
C ARG A 317 27.14 -18.79 -4.99
N PRO A 318 28.42 -18.42 -4.86
CA PRO A 318 29.04 -17.43 -5.71
C PRO A 318 29.10 -17.89 -7.18
N SER A 319 29.35 -16.95 -8.08
CA SER A 319 29.64 -17.22 -9.49
C SER A 319 31.05 -16.76 -9.82
N LYS A 320 31.69 -17.32 -10.86
CA LYS A 320 33.11 -17.03 -11.24
C LYS A 320 33.46 -15.56 -11.61
N ALA A 321 32.57 -14.61 -11.36
CA ALA A 321 32.74 -13.17 -11.56
C ALA A 321 31.61 -12.43 -10.81
N SER A 322 31.70 -12.37 -9.49
CA SER A 322 30.83 -11.58 -8.62
C SER A 322 31.61 -11.22 -7.36
N PHE A 323 31.82 -9.92 -7.13
CA PHE A 323 32.34 -9.40 -5.87
C PHE A 323 31.27 -9.54 -4.78
N ALA A 324 31.75 -9.60 -3.54
CA ALA A 324 31.00 -9.55 -2.30
C ALA A 324 32.05 -9.19 -1.22
N ALA A 325 32.36 -7.90 -1.12
CA ALA A 325 33.22 -7.39 -0.07
C ALA A 325 32.37 -7.27 1.20
N THR A 326 32.86 -7.80 2.31
CA THR A 326 32.18 -7.75 3.61
C THR A 326 33.09 -6.99 4.56
N GLU A 327 32.80 -5.71 4.77
CA GLU A 327 33.39 -4.93 5.86
C GLU A 327 32.56 -5.23 7.12
N ASN A 328 33.28 -5.67 8.15
CA ASN A 328 32.75 -6.44 9.28
C ASN A 328 33.78 -6.34 10.44
N VAL A 329 34.24 -5.12 10.74
CA VAL A 329 35.48 -4.80 11.48
C VAL A 329 35.26 -3.67 12.50
N ASN A 330 35.80 -3.80 13.72
CA ASN A 330 35.87 -2.76 14.75
C ASN A 330 37.15 -2.93 15.63
N GLU A 331 37.66 -1.84 16.22
CA GLU A 331 39.11 -1.72 16.49
C GLU A 331 39.50 -1.15 17.89
N GLU A 332 40.10 -2.02 18.71
CA GLU A 332 41.21 -1.76 19.66
C GLU A 332 41.01 -0.99 21.01
N ALA A 333 42.02 -0.19 21.40
CA ALA A 333 42.23 0.59 22.65
C ALA A 333 42.66 -0.12 23.99
N THR A 334 43.98 -0.38 24.12
CA THR A 334 44.80 -0.32 25.38
C THR A 334 44.54 -1.29 26.56
N THR A 335 45.12 -2.49 26.50
CA THR A 335 45.77 -3.25 27.62
C THR A 335 46.52 -4.42 26.97
N THR A 336 47.83 -4.72 27.09
CA THR A 336 48.95 -4.46 28.03
C THR A 336 49.04 -5.47 29.18
N GLU A 337 50.23 -6.08 29.30
CA GLU A 337 50.42 -7.56 29.23
C GLU A 337 50.04 -8.16 27.87
#